data_AF-A0A3D4JU82-F1
#
_entry.id   AF-A0A3D4JU82-F1
#
_cell.length_a   1.000
_cell.length_b   1.000
_cell.length_c   1.000
_cell.angle_alpha   90.00
_cell.angle_beta   90.00
_cell.angle_gamma   90.00
#
_symmetry.space_group_name_H-M   'P 1'
#
loop_
_entity.id
_entity.type
_entity.pdbx_description
1 polymer ?
#
loop_
_entity_poly.entity_id
_entity_poly.type
_entity_poly.pdbx_seq_one_letter_code
_entity_poly.pdbx_strand_id
1 'polypeptide(L)'
;KPVDPNSPFALLFPQQSSEYGVTVPRYPSQLFEAFGYVCLFVLLWILYRKTNKKYQQGWLFGLFFIILWAIRFFVEFLKEPQGDEFIQFGGLNTGQVLSIPFMIAGVIIMIVSKKFKITQAENEKPE
;
A
#
# COMPACT_ATOMS: atom_id res chain seq x y z
N LYS A 1 10.94 10.86 -9.02
CA LYS A 1 11.10 12.31 -9.25
C LYS A 1 12.49 12.71 -8.82
N PRO A 2 13.19 13.55 -9.59
CA PRO A 2 14.46 14.09 -9.17
C PRO A 2 14.16 14.93 -7.93
N VAL A 3 15.01 14.79 -6.93
CA VAL A 3 14.91 15.55 -5.69
C VAL A 3 15.98 16.60 -5.69
N ASP A 4 15.71 17.75 -5.08
CA ASP A 4 16.74 18.75 -4.82
C ASP A 4 17.93 18.07 -4.11
N PRO A 5 19.17 18.19 -4.64
CA PRO A 5 20.36 17.63 -4.02
C PRO A 5 20.58 18.06 -2.56
N ASN A 6 20.02 19.20 -2.13
CA ASN A 6 20.11 19.69 -0.76
C ASN A 6 19.05 19.12 0.19
N SER A 7 18.13 18.29 -0.31
CA SER A 7 17.10 17.65 0.52
C SER A 7 17.73 16.60 1.45
N PRO A 8 17.35 16.53 2.74
CA PRO A 8 17.90 15.57 3.69
C PRO A 8 17.57 14.11 3.35
N PHE A 9 16.62 13.87 2.45
CA PHE A 9 16.19 12.53 2.00
C PHE A 9 16.57 12.25 0.54
N ALA A 10 17.47 13.04 -0.05
CA ALA A 10 18.02 12.77 -1.37
C ALA A 10 19.02 11.60 -1.29
N LEU A 11 18.74 10.51 -2.01
CA LEU A 11 19.66 9.38 -2.14
C LEU A 11 20.03 9.15 -3.61
N LEU A 12 21.31 8.88 -3.85
CA LEU A 12 21.84 8.53 -5.17
C LEU A 12 21.77 7.02 -5.34
N PHE A 13 21.17 6.57 -6.44
CA PHE A 13 21.03 5.15 -6.78
C PHE A 13 21.97 4.79 -7.94
N PRO A 14 23.21 4.34 -7.67
CA PRO A 14 24.22 4.12 -8.70
C PRO A 14 23.87 3.01 -9.70
N GLN A 15 23.11 1.99 -9.27
CA GLN A 15 22.69 0.86 -10.12
C GLN A 15 21.69 1.24 -11.22
N GLN A 16 20.99 2.39 -11.13
CA GLN A 16 20.09 2.82 -12.20
C GLN A 16 20.82 3.49 -13.37
N SER A 17 22.12 3.76 -13.25
CA SER A 17 22.88 4.54 -14.23
C SER A 17 23.13 3.83 -15.55
N SER A 18 23.24 2.49 -15.55
CA SER A 18 23.54 1.72 -16.76
C SER A 18 22.38 1.67 -17.76
N GLU A 19 21.14 1.91 -17.31
CA GLU A 19 19.93 1.77 -18.12
C GLU A 19 19.17 3.10 -18.30
N TYR A 20 19.29 4.04 -17.34
CA TYR A 20 18.51 5.29 -17.32
C TYR A 20 19.35 6.58 -17.40
N GLY A 21 20.66 6.51 -17.62
CA GLY A 21 21.54 7.67 -17.80
C GLY A 21 22.13 8.24 -16.50
N VAL A 22 22.26 9.57 -16.41
CA VAL A 22 22.96 10.25 -15.29
C VAL A 22 22.29 9.92 -13.94
N THR A 23 23.09 9.55 -12.94
CA THR A 23 22.62 9.33 -11.56
C THR A 23 22.03 10.62 -10.99
N VAL A 24 20.70 10.67 -10.89
CA VAL A 24 19.99 11.77 -10.23
C VAL A 24 19.59 11.38 -8.80
N PRO A 25 19.67 12.32 -7.83
CA PRO A 25 19.16 12.08 -6.49
C PRO A 25 17.64 11.88 -6.51
N ARG A 26 17.17 10.85 -5.82
CA ARG A 26 15.75 10.46 -5.75
C ARG A 26 15.34 10.21 -4.31
N TYR A 27 14.06 10.36 -4.01
CA TYR A 27 13.51 9.93 -2.73
C TYR A 27 13.58 8.40 -2.61
N PRO A 28 13.95 7.84 -1.44
CA PRO A 28 13.94 6.41 -1.18
C PRO A 28 12.50 5.90 -0.99
N SER A 29 11.70 5.96 -2.05
CA SER A 29 10.31 5.49 -2.08
C SER A 29 10.15 4.06 -1.54
N GLN A 30 11.13 3.19 -1.78
CA GLN A 30 11.18 1.83 -1.25
C GLN A 30 11.22 1.78 0.28
N LEU A 31 11.98 2.67 0.93
CA LEU A 31 12.03 2.74 2.39
C LEU A 31 10.71 3.27 2.97
N PHE A 32 10.08 4.23 2.29
CA PHE A 32 8.76 4.72 2.68
C PHE A 32 7.68 3.64 2.54
N GLU A 33 7.71 2.84 1.46
CA GLU A 33 6.81 1.68 1.31
C GLU A 33 7.04 0.64 2.39
N ALA A 34 8.30 0.23 2.60
CA ALA A 34 8.65 -0.77 3.61
C ALA A 34 8.21 -0.32 5.01
N PHE A 35 8.45 0.94 5.37
CA PHE A 35 7.98 1.52 6.63
C PHE A 35 6.45 1.49 6.73
N GLY A 36 5.74 1.88 5.66
CA GLY A 36 4.29 1.80 5.60
C GLY A 36 3.76 0.37 5.83
N TYR A 37 4.42 -0.64 5.25
CA TYR A 37 4.04 -2.05 5.43
C TYR A 37 4.31 -2.55 6.85
N VAL A 38 5.39 -2.12 7.50
CA VAL A 38 5.63 -2.42 8.91
C VAL A 38 4.56 -1.77 9.79
N CYS A 39 4.19 -0.51 9.54
CA CYS A 39 3.09 0.14 10.24
C CYS A 39 1.75 -0.58 10.03
N LEU A 40 1.47 -1.04 8.81
CA LEU A 40 0.29 -1.83 8.49
C LEU A 40 0.26 -3.15 9.27
N PHE A 41 1.39 -3.86 9.32
CA PHE A 41 1.51 -5.09 10.10
C PHE A 41 1.23 -4.84 11.59
N VAL A 42 1.87 -3.81 12.19
CA VAL A 42 1.66 -3.46 13.60
C VAL A 42 0.20 -3.10 13.87
N LEU A 43 -0.44 -2.32 12.99
CA LEU A 43 -1.84 -1.95 13.10
C LEU A 43 -2.76 -3.19 13.08
N LEU A 44 -2.57 -4.09 12.11
CA LEU A 44 -3.36 -5.31 12.00
C LEU A 44 -3.12 -6.24 13.19
N TRP A 45 -1.87 -6.35 13.64
CA TRP A 45 -1.50 -7.13 14.81
C TRP A 45 -2.21 -6.62 16.08
N ILE A 46 -2.18 -5.30 16.31
CA ILE A 46 -2.88 -4.67 17.43
C ILE A 46 -4.39 -4.93 17.31
N LEU A 47 -5.00 -4.71 16.15
CA LEU A 47 -6.44 -4.92 15.95
C LEU A 47 -6.85 -6.38 16.13
N TYR A 48 -6.00 -7.32 15.69
CA TYR A 48 -6.22 -8.75 15.87
C TYR A 48 -6.15 -9.16 17.35
N ARG A 49 -5.18 -8.62 18.10
CA ARG A 49 -4.98 -8.95 19.53
C ARG A 49 -5.95 -8.22 20.47
N LYS A 50 -6.24 -6.94 20.21
CA LYS A 50 -7.01 -6.07 21.12
C LYS A 50 -8.50 -6.02 20.79
N THR A 51 -8.95 -6.44 19.62
CA THR A 51 -10.35 -6.29 19.21
C THR A 51 -11.00 -7.61 18.81
N ASN A 52 -12.31 -7.72 19.07
CA ASN A 52 -13.16 -8.80 18.58
C ASN A 52 -13.35 -8.83 17.05
N LYS A 53 -12.59 -8.03 16.29
CA LYS A 53 -12.64 -8.01 14.83
C LYS A 53 -12.02 -9.27 14.20
N LYS A 54 -11.27 -10.06 14.99
CA LYS A 54 -10.88 -11.42 14.60
C LYS A 54 -12.07 -12.37 14.35
N TYR A 55 -13.25 -12.04 14.87
CA TYR A 55 -14.48 -12.81 14.67
C TYR A 55 -15.30 -12.33 13.46
N GLN A 56 -14.85 -11.29 12.76
CA GLN A 56 -15.48 -10.82 11.53
C GLN A 56 -14.65 -11.31 10.33
N GLN A 57 -15.12 -12.38 9.70
CA GLN A 57 -14.40 -13.01 8.59
C GLN A 57 -14.25 -12.02 7.43
N GLY A 58 -13.00 -11.76 7.03
CA GLY A 58 -12.69 -10.83 5.94
C GLY A 58 -12.55 -9.36 6.35
N TRP A 59 -12.88 -8.95 7.59
CA TRP A 59 -12.80 -7.53 7.96
C TRP A 59 -11.35 -7.05 8.01
N LEU A 60 -10.47 -7.83 8.66
CA LEU A 60 -9.04 -7.52 8.73
C LEU A 60 -8.38 -7.60 7.34
N PHE A 61 -8.82 -8.52 6.49
CA PHE A 61 -8.34 -8.64 5.12
C PHE A 61 -8.75 -7.42 4.28
N GLY A 62 -9.99 -6.96 4.38
CA GLY A 62 -10.44 -5.74 3.72
C GLY A 62 -9.68 -4.50 4.19
N LEU A 63 -9.44 -4.37 5.51
CA LEU A 63 -8.62 -3.28 6.06
C LEU A 63 -7.17 -3.33 5.56
N PHE A 64 -6.56 -4.52 5.56
CA PHE A 64 -5.23 -4.75 5.00
C PHE A 64 -5.18 -4.26 3.56
N PHE A 65 -6.16 -4.66 2.76
CA PHE A 65 -6.21 -4.34 1.34
C PHE A 65 -6.33 -2.83 1.11
N ILE A 66 -7.25 -2.14 1.81
CA ILE A 66 -7.39 -0.67 1.68
C ILE A 66 -6.07 0.03 2.00
N ILE A 67 -5.44 -0.29 3.12
CA ILE A 67 -4.25 0.42 3.57
C ILE A 67 -3.05 0.10 2.68
N LEU A 68 -2.90 -1.15 2.24
CA LEU A 68 -1.84 -1.57 1.32
C LEU A 68 -1.88 -0.75 0.03
N TRP A 69 -3.06 -0.65 -0.57
CA TRP A 69 -3.25 0.10 -1.82
C TRP A 69 -3.22 1.61 -1.60
N ALA A 70 -3.61 2.10 -0.42
CA ALA A 70 -3.44 3.51 -0.06
C ALA A 70 -1.94 3.90 0.05
N ILE A 71 -1.11 3.09 0.72
CA ILE A 71 0.34 3.31 0.79
C ILE A 71 0.91 3.36 -0.63
N ARG A 72 0.53 2.40 -1.48
CA ARG A 72 0.98 2.37 -2.88
C ARG A 72 0.56 3.63 -3.64
N PHE A 73 -0.67 4.08 -3.48
CA PHE A 73 -1.18 5.31 -4.09
C PHE A 73 -0.36 6.54 -3.69
N PHE A 74 -0.04 6.69 -2.39
CA PHE A 74 0.74 7.82 -1.88
C PHE A 74 2.21 7.77 -2.33
N VAL A 75 2.85 6.60 -2.28
CA VAL A 75 4.25 6.49 -2.68
C VAL A 75 4.42 6.67 -4.19
N GLU A 76 3.43 6.30 -4.99
CA GLU A 76 3.45 6.53 -6.43
C GLU A 76 3.55 8.03 -6.79
N PHE A 77 3.05 8.95 -5.94
CA PHE A 77 3.26 10.40 -6.16
C PHE A 77 4.73 10.84 -6.04
N LEU A 78 5.52 10.12 -5.25
CA LEU A 78 6.95 10.37 -5.06
C LEU A 78 7.79 9.76 -6.20
N LYS A 79 7.24 8.76 -6.89
CA LYS A 79 7.88 8.12 -8.05
C LYS A 79 7.72 8.98 -9.30
N GLU A 80 8.66 8.77 -10.22
CA GLU A 80 8.54 9.30 -11.58
C GLU A 80 7.62 8.36 -12.37
N PRO A 81 6.63 8.88 -13.12
CA PRO A 81 5.97 8.06 -14.14
C PRO A 81 7.04 7.61 -15.14
N GLN A 82 7.18 6.30 -15.33
CA GLN A 82 8.14 5.75 -16.28
C GLN A 82 7.57 5.88 -17.70
N GLY A 83 7.99 6.90 -18.45
CA GLY A 83 7.77 7.01 -19.90
C GLY A 83 6.31 6.92 -20.36
N ASP A 84 6.09 6.45 -21.60
CA ASP A 84 4.80 6.37 -22.31
C ASP A 84 3.67 5.59 -21.59
N GLU A 85 3.92 5.02 -20.40
CA GLU A 85 2.89 4.57 -19.44
C GLU A 85 2.14 5.74 -18.77
N PHE A 86 2.15 6.92 -19.40
CA PHE A 86 1.22 7.99 -19.12
C PHE A 86 -0.16 7.58 -19.67
N ILE A 87 -0.79 6.59 -19.06
CA ILE A 87 -2.24 6.45 -19.18
C ILE A 87 -2.82 7.72 -18.55
N GLN A 88 -3.01 8.77 -19.36
CA GLN A 88 -3.65 10.04 -19.00
C GLN A 88 -5.15 9.83 -18.73
N PHE A 89 -5.51 8.84 -17.90
CA PHE A 89 -6.86 8.79 -17.35
C PHE A 89 -6.92 9.81 -16.21
N GLY A 90 -7.13 11.08 -16.57
CA GLY A 90 -7.30 12.17 -15.60
C GLY A 90 -6.03 12.63 -14.88
N GLY A 91 -4.83 12.39 -15.44
CA GLY A 91 -3.56 12.86 -14.86
C GLY A 91 -2.97 11.99 -13.74
N LEU A 92 -3.46 10.77 -13.57
CA LEU A 92 -2.97 9.78 -12.61
C LEU A 92 -2.04 8.76 -13.28
N ASN A 93 -1.03 8.27 -12.55
CA ASN A 93 -0.15 7.20 -13.03
C ASN A 93 -0.88 5.84 -13.03
N THR A 94 -0.43 4.89 -13.84
CA THR A 94 -0.98 3.52 -13.93
C THR A 94 -1.11 2.86 -12.55
N GLY A 95 -0.09 2.99 -11.69
CA GLY A 95 -0.13 2.48 -10.32
C GLY A 95 -1.23 3.11 -9.44
N GLN A 96 -1.55 4.38 -9.66
CA GLN A 96 -2.59 5.10 -8.93
C GLN A 96 -3.99 4.69 -9.41
N VAL A 97 -4.17 4.61 -10.73
CA VAL A 97 -5.41 4.16 -11.35
C VAL A 97 -5.75 2.74 -10.90
N LEU A 98 -4.76 1.85 -10.81
CA LEU A 98 -4.96 0.49 -10.30
C LEU A 98 -5.23 0.45 -8.78
N SER A 99 -4.65 1.36 -8.00
CA SER A 99 -4.84 1.35 -6.54
C SER A 99 -6.28 1.70 -6.12
N ILE A 100 -6.95 2.59 -6.86
CA ILE A 100 -8.33 3.03 -6.56
C ILE A 100 -9.35 1.87 -6.55
N PRO A 101 -9.51 1.05 -7.60
CA PRO A 101 -10.47 -0.06 -7.61
C PRO A 101 -10.15 -1.09 -6.54
N PHE A 102 -8.87 -1.33 -6.22
CA PHE A 102 -8.50 -2.23 -5.14
C PHE A 102 -8.85 -1.66 -3.75
N MET A 103 -8.67 -0.36 -3.51
CA MET A 103 -9.18 0.28 -2.30
C MET A 103 -10.70 0.14 -2.18
N ILE A 104 -11.44 0.35 -3.27
CA ILE A 104 -12.91 0.16 -3.30
C ILE A 104 -13.28 -1.29 -2.98
N ALA A 105 -12.60 -2.27 -3.59
CA ALA A 105 -12.81 -3.69 -3.30
C ALA A 105 -12.59 -4.01 -1.82
N GLY A 106 -11.55 -3.43 -1.20
CA GLY A 106 -11.30 -3.57 0.24
C GLY A 106 -12.44 -3.02 1.10
N VAL A 107 -13.02 -1.86 0.73
CA VAL A 107 -14.20 -1.30 1.41
C VAL A 107 -15.41 -2.22 1.27
N ILE A 108 -15.67 -2.74 0.07
CA ILE A 108 -16.77 -3.68 -0.18
C ILE A 108 -16.61 -4.93 0.70
N ILE A 109 -15.41 -5.51 0.75
CA ILE A 109 -15.10 -6.67 1.60
C ILE A 109 -15.39 -6.35 3.07
N MET A 110 -14.97 -5.19 3.58
CA MET A 110 -15.25 -4.80 4.97
C MET A 110 -16.74 -4.63 5.26
N ILE A 111 -17.52 -4.09 4.31
CA ILE A 111 -18.97 -3.92 4.47
C ILE A 111 -19.68 -5.28 4.47
N VAL A 112 -19.31 -6.16 3.53
CA VAL A 112 -19.88 -7.51 3.42
C VAL A 112 -19.50 -8.35 4.64
N SER A 113 -18.26 -8.26 5.11
CA SER A 113 -17.74 -8.96 6.28
C SER A 113 -18.56 -8.71 7.56
N LYS A 114 -19.19 -7.53 7.72
CA LYS A 114 -20.06 -7.26 8.88
C LYS A 114 -21.23 -8.23 8.99
N LYS A 115 -21.66 -8.82 7.87
CA LYS A 115 -22.74 -9.81 7.80
C LYS A 115 -22.28 -11.23 8.16
N PHE A 116 -20.98 -11.51 8.04
CA PHE A 116 -20.37 -12.82 8.30
C PHE A 116 -19.56 -12.78 9.60
N LYS A 117 -20.28 -12.87 10.72
CA LYS A 117 -19.66 -13.00 12.05
C LYS A 117 -19.51 -14.48 12.36
N ILE A 118 -18.28 -14.91 12.59
CA ILE A 118 -17.98 -16.23 13.13
C ILE A 118 -18.11 -16.20 14.65
N THR A 119 -18.80 -17.19 15.21
CA THR A 119 -18.86 -17.37 16.65
C THR A 119 -17.54 -17.97 17.14
N GLN A 120 -17.07 -17.60 18.34
CA GLN A 120 -15.81 -18.11 18.91
C GLN A 120 -15.66 -19.63 18.81
N ALA A 121 -16.74 -20.36 19.09
CA ALA A 121 -16.81 -21.82 19.06
C ALA A 121 -16.57 -22.44 17.66
N GLU A 122 -16.79 -21.67 16.59
CA GLU A 122 -16.59 -22.13 15.21
C GLU A 122 -15.16 -21.82 14.72
N ASN A 123 -14.51 -20.79 15.30
CA ASN A 123 -13.11 -20.43 15.03
C ASN A 123 -12.11 -21.34 15.77
N GLU A 124 -12.55 -22.00 16.85
CA GLU A 124 -11.73 -22.92 17.68
C GLU A 124 -11.90 -24.39 17.28
N LYS A 125 -12.80 -24.71 16.33
CA LYS A 125 -12.89 -26.07 15.80
C LYS A 125 -11.63 -26.38 14.99
N PRO A 126 -10.90 -27.47 15.31
CA PRO A 126 -9.86 -27.95 14.43
C PRO A 126 -10.51 -28.42 13.12
N GLU A 127 -9.93 -28.01 11.99
CA GLU A 127 -10.28 -28.51 10.65
C GLU A 127 -10.07 -30.03 10.54
#